data_AF-A0A353PCX1-F1
#
_entry.id   AF-A0A353PCX1-F1
#
_cell.length_a   1.000
_cell.length_b   1.000
_cell.length_c   1.000
_cell.angle_alpha   90.00
_cell.angle_beta   90.00
_cell.angle_gamma   90.00
#
_symmetry.space_group_name_H-M   'P 1'
#
loop_
_entity.id
_entity.type
_entity.pdbx_description
1 polymer ?
#
loop_
_entity_poly.entity_id
_entity_poly.type
_entity_poly.pdbx_seq_one_letter_code
_entity_poly.pdbx_strand_id
1 'polypeptide(L)'
;MLKRWPTPAPAGILLQQAVQLANQRILKTASTRAEYRGMGTTMIAALFVTDRVYVAHVGDSRLYRFRCDRLERLTIDHSLQEELIARGMFSADEVKRLGKSNVVTRALGVEPNVDVTLGQHDMQADDLFLLCSDGLHDSLSEADILANLRRFMPELPRLTRALIQAANARGGKDNISVILGHVRAASVASAEPSWWRRLLRRKTSQNNKKP
;
A
#
# COMPACT_ATOMS: atom_id res chain seq x y z
N MET A 1 -25.09 -0.99 -13.59
CA MET A 1 -24.02 -1.30 -14.56
C MET A 1 -22.79 -1.74 -13.79
N LEU A 2 -22.42 -3.02 -13.90
CA LEU A 2 -21.23 -3.58 -13.27
C LEU A 2 -19.99 -2.95 -13.91
N LYS A 3 -19.16 -2.25 -13.11
CA LYS A 3 -17.82 -1.82 -13.52
C LYS A 3 -17.07 -3.07 -14.00
N ARG A 4 -16.85 -3.21 -15.31
CA ARG A 4 -15.96 -4.25 -15.86
C ARG A 4 -14.53 -3.78 -15.59
N TRP A 5 -13.84 -4.46 -14.67
CA TRP A 5 -12.41 -4.24 -14.43
C TRP A 5 -11.61 -4.70 -15.67
N PRO A 6 -10.62 -3.92 -16.14
CA PRO A 6 -9.69 -4.39 -17.17
C PRO A 6 -8.91 -5.59 -16.65
N THR A 7 -8.60 -6.54 -17.55
CA THR A 7 -7.79 -7.73 -17.27
C THR A 7 -6.55 -7.35 -16.45
N PRO A 8 -6.23 -8.06 -15.35
CA PRO A 8 -5.06 -7.71 -14.55
C PRO A 8 -3.82 -7.74 -15.46
N ALA A 9 -3.13 -6.61 -15.57
CA ALA A 9 -1.86 -6.55 -16.29
C ALA A 9 -0.89 -7.60 -15.71
N PRO A 10 0.14 -8.05 -16.45
CA PRO A 10 1.05 -9.10 -15.99
C PRO A 10 1.57 -8.93 -14.55
N ALA A 11 1.81 -7.69 -14.12
CA ALA A 11 2.21 -7.35 -12.75
C ALA A 11 1.17 -7.75 -11.68
N GLY A 12 -0.12 -7.54 -11.94
CA GLY A 12 -1.19 -7.95 -11.01
C GLY A 12 -1.31 -9.47 -10.88
N ILE A 13 -1.12 -10.19 -12.00
CA ILE A 13 -1.10 -11.66 -12.00
C ILE A 13 0.08 -12.19 -11.18
N LEU A 14 1.28 -11.62 -11.36
CA LEU A 14 2.47 -11.98 -10.57
C LEU A 14 2.24 -11.76 -9.08
N LEU A 15 1.61 -10.63 -8.73
CA LEU A 15 1.32 -10.31 -7.34
C LEU A 15 0.33 -11.31 -6.73
N GLN A 16 -0.74 -11.66 -7.45
CA GLN A 16 -1.69 -12.69 -7.03
C GLN A 16 -1.03 -14.05 -6.82
N GLN A 17 -0.19 -14.49 -7.76
CA GLN A 17 0.54 -15.76 -7.66
C GLN A 17 1.48 -15.77 -6.45
N ALA A 18 2.15 -14.65 -6.16
CA ALA A 18 2.99 -14.52 -4.98
C ALA A 18 2.17 -14.66 -3.68
N VAL A 19 0.98 -14.06 -3.61
CA VAL A 19 0.06 -14.21 -2.47
C VAL A 19 -0.39 -15.65 -2.30
N GLN A 20 -0.79 -16.31 -3.39
CA GLN A 20 -1.22 -17.72 -3.37
C GLN A 20 -0.09 -18.65 -2.93
N LEU A 21 1.14 -18.42 -3.41
CA LEU A 21 2.31 -19.17 -2.99
C LEU A 21 2.60 -18.97 -1.49
N ALA A 22 2.46 -17.74 -0.98
CA ALA A 22 2.58 -17.46 0.45
C ALA A 22 1.53 -18.25 1.25
N ASN A 23 0.26 -18.23 0.82
CA ASN A 23 -0.83 -19.00 1.45
C ASN A 23 -0.49 -20.50 1.56
N GLN A 24 -0.05 -21.11 0.45
CA GLN A 24 0.31 -22.52 0.40
C GLN A 24 1.48 -22.85 1.35
N ARG A 25 2.47 -21.95 1.46
CA ARG A 25 3.60 -22.14 2.39
C ARG A 25 3.17 -22.05 3.84
N ILE A 26 2.27 -21.12 4.18
CA ILE A 26 1.72 -20.99 5.53
C ILE A 26 0.93 -22.25 5.89
N LEU A 27 0.03 -22.70 5.02
CA LEU A 27 -0.74 -23.94 5.22
C LEU A 27 0.15 -25.17 5.42
N LYS A 28 1.17 -25.35 4.56
CA LYS A 28 2.11 -26.46 4.68
C LYS A 28 2.88 -26.42 6.00
N THR A 29 3.22 -25.23 6.47
CA THR A 29 3.92 -25.03 7.74
C THR A 29 2.99 -25.34 8.92
N ALA A 30 1.74 -24.88 8.86
CA ALA A 30 0.71 -25.13 9.86
C ALA A 30 0.34 -26.62 9.96
N SER A 31 0.41 -27.37 8.85
CA SER A 31 0.12 -28.80 8.82
C SER A 31 1.29 -29.68 9.29
N THR A 32 2.53 -29.17 9.25
CA THR A 32 3.73 -29.94 9.60
C THR A 32 4.19 -29.72 11.04
N ARG A 33 3.72 -28.66 11.70
CA ARG A 33 4.10 -28.31 13.07
C ARG A 33 2.85 -28.09 13.92
N ALA A 34 2.66 -28.93 14.94
CA ALA A 34 1.49 -28.88 15.81
C ALA A 34 1.31 -27.52 16.51
N GLU A 35 2.42 -26.87 16.87
CA GLU A 35 2.47 -25.53 17.46
C GLU A 35 1.92 -24.41 16.57
N TYR A 36 1.82 -24.63 15.25
CA TYR A 36 1.32 -23.65 14.27
C TYR A 36 -0.05 -24.02 13.71
N ARG A 37 -0.71 -25.01 14.29
CA ARG A 37 -2.02 -25.46 13.81
C ARG A 37 -3.04 -24.31 13.91
N GLY A 38 -3.67 -23.98 12.79
CA GLY A 38 -4.66 -22.91 12.71
C GLY A 38 -4.07 -21.50 12.65
N MET A 39 -2.75 -21.34 12.48
CA MET A 39 -2.17 -20.02 12.28
C MET A 39 -2.71 -19.37 10.99
N GLY A 40 -2.90 -18.06 11.05
CA GLY A 40 -3.27 -17.27 9.89
C GLY A 40 -2.71 -15.85 9.99
N THR A 41 -2.67 -15.16 8.87
CA THR A 41 -2.19 -13.77 8.82
C THR A 41 -2.88 -12.99 7.72
N THR A 42 -2.98 -11.68 7.89
CA THR A 42 -3.39 -10.76 6.84
C THR A 42 -2.21 -10.47 5.91
N MET A 43 -2.50 -9.91 4.74
CA MET A 43 -1.47 -9.46 3.82
C MET A 43 -1.97 -8.27 3.00
N ILE A 44 -1.15 -7.23 2.93
CA ILE A 44 -1.32 -6.12 1.99
C ILE A 44 0.01 -5.94 1.25
N ALA A 45 -0.05 -5.87 -0.07
CA ALA A 45 1.11 -5.67 -0.92
C ALA A 45 0.83 -4.62 -1.99
N ALA A 46 1.85 -3.80 -2.27
CA ALA A 46 1.83 -2.80 -3.34
C ALA A 46 3.06 -2.99 -4.23
N LEU A 47 2.85 -3.19 -5.53
CA LEU A 47 3.87 -3.35 -6.55
C LEU A 47 3.84 -2.13 -7.47
N PHE A 48 4.91 -1.33 -7.44
CA PHE A 48 5.06 -0.12 -8.23
C PHE A 48 5.74 -0.44 -9.56
N VAL A 49 5.05 -0.17 -10.67
CA VAL A 49 5.55 -0.43 -12.02
C VAL A 49 5.26 0.79 -12.88
N THR A 50 6.31 1.41 -13.42
CA THR A 50 6.19 2.58 -14.31
C THR A 50 5.35 3.71 -13.70
N ASP A 51 4.14 3.93 -14.21
CA ASP A 51 3.16 4.96 -13.80
C ASP A 51 1.98 4.38 -13.01
N ARG A 52 2.08 3.14 -12.54
CA ARG A 52 0.98 2.42 -11.86
C ARG A 52 1.44 1.75 -10.58
N VAL A 53 0.49 1.59 -9.67
CA VAL A 53 0.62 0.72 -8.49
C VAL A 53 -0.42 -0.40 -8.60
N TYR A 54 0.05 -1.62 -8.41
CA TYR A 54 -0.75 -2.83 -8.32
C TYR A 54 -0.85 -3.25 -6.87
N VAL A 55 -2.06 -3.56 -6.42
CA VAL A 55 -2.35 -3.86 -5.01
C VAL A 55 -2.89 -5.28 -4.94
N ALA A 56 -2.46 -6.04 -3.93
CA ALA A 56 -3.08 -7.29 -3.55
C ALA A 56 -3.31 -7.29 -2.04
N HIS A 57 -4.54 -7.61 -1.62
CA HIS A 57 -4.87 -7.62 -0.20
C HIS A 57 -5.74 -8.82 0.21
N VAL A 58 -5.48 -9.30 1.41
CA VAL A 58 -6.23 -10.34 2.12
C VAL A 58 -6.28 -9.95 3.60
N GLY A 59 -7.46 -9.67 4.12
CA GLY A 59 -7.67 -9.30 5.51
C GLY A 59 -8.10 -7.85 5.64
N ASP A 60 -7.83 -7.26 6.79
CA ASP A 60 -8.23 -5.90 7.17
C ASP A 60 -7.05 -4.92 7.27
N SER A 61 -5.82 -5.34 6.98
CA SER A 61 -4.72 -4.39 6.77
C SER A 61 -5.01 -3.49 5.57
N ARG A 62 -4.69 -2.20 5.69
CA ARG A 62 -5.17 -1.17 4.77
C ARG A 62 -4.05 -0.55 3.96
N LEU A 63 -4.40 -0.14 2.74
CA LEU A 63 -3.60 0.76 1.92
C LEU A 63 -4.35 2.07 1.71
N TYR A 64 -3.67 3.19 1.92
CA TYR A 64 -4.13 4.53 1.64
C TYR A 64 -3.25 5.22 0.61
N ARG A 65 -3.82 6.14 -0.14
CA ARG A 65 -3.11 7.14 -0.95
C ARG A 65 -3.38 8.53 -0.42
N PHE A 66 -2.31 9.30 -0.24
CA PHE A 66 -2.35 10.73 0.00
C PHE A 66 -1.93 11.47 -1.27
N ARG A 67 -2.85 12.28 -1.82
CA ARG A 67 -2.65 13.07 -3.04
C ARG A 67 -3.42 14.39 -2.91
N CYS A 68 -2.79 15.51 -3.25
CA CYS A 68 -3.44 16.83 -3.25
C CYS A 68 -4.26 17.11 -1.98
N ASP A 69 -3.64 16.85 -0.82
CA ASP A 69 -4.24 17.06 0.50
C ASP A 69 -5.46 16.18 0.84
N ARG A 70 -5.65 15.09 0.08
CA ARG A 70 -6.71 14.10 0.31
C ARG A 70 -6.12 12.74 0.65
N LEU A 71 -6.58 12.16 1.75
CA LEU A 71 -6.35 10.76 2.10
C LEU A 71 -7.49 9.91 1.53
N GLU A 72 -7.15 8.88 0.76
CA GLU A 72 -8.11 7.95 0.16
C GLU A 72 -7.72 6.52 0.52
N ARG A 73 -8.65 5.77 1.13
CA ARG A 73 -8.49 4.33 1.36
C ARG A 73 -8.69 3.59 0.04
N LEU A 74 -7.68 2.81 -0.37
CA LEU A 74 -7.68 2.05 -1.62
C LEU A 74 -8.16 0.61 -1.45
N THR A 75 -8.21 0.11 -0.21
CA THR A 75 -8.66 -1.25 0.13
C THR A 75 -10.00 -1.22 0.86
N ILE A 76 -10.73 -2.33 0.77
CA ILE A 76 -11.93 -2.58 1.58
C ILE A 76 -11.62 -3.80 2.44
N ASP A 77 -11.80 -3.67 3.74
CA ASP A 77 -11.42 -4.71 4.69
C ASP A 77 -12.21 -5.99 4.43
N HIS A 78 -11.55 -7.14 4.48
CA HIS A 78 -12.24 -8.42 4.53
C HIS A 78 -12.68 -8.70 5.96
N SER A 79 -13.73 -7.99 6.38
CA SER A 79 -14.31 -8.09 7.71
C SER A 79 -15.81 -8.37 7.64
N LEU A 80 -16.34 -8.97 8.71
CA LEU A 80 -17.77 -9.24 8.83
C LEU A 80 -18.60 -7.96 8.68
N GLN A 81 -18.06 -6.83 9.16
CA GLN A 81 -18.71 -5.53 9.00
C GLN A 81 -18.91 -5.16 7.53
N GLU A 82 -17.83 -5.16 6.75
CA GLU A 82 -17.87 -4.78 5.34
C GLU A 82 -18.74 -5.75 4.54
N GLU A 83 -18.74 -7.05 4.88
CA GLU A 83 -19.63 -8.02 4.22
C GLU A 83 -21.11 -7.78 4.51
N LEU A 84 -21.48 -7.46 5.75
CA LEU A 84 -22.86 -7.18 6.13
C LEU A 84 -23.39 -5.91 5.44
N ILE A 85 -22.55 -4.88 5.31
CA ILE A 85 -22.86 -3.65 4.58
C ILE A 85 -23.00 -3.94 3.08
N ALA A 86 -22.05 -4.68 2.49
CA ALA A 86 -22.06 -5.01 1.07
C ALA A 86 -23.28 -5.83 0.65
N ARG A 87 -23.83 -6.67 1.55
CA ARG A 87 -25.06 -7.44 1.34
C ARG A 87 -26.34 -6.64 1.56
N GLY A 88 -26.23 -5.37 1.98
CA GLY A 88 -27.38 -4.51 2.27
C GLY A 88 -28.17 -4.95 3.51
N MET A 89 -27.60 -5.80 4.36
CA MET A 89 -28.27 -6.29 5.57
C MET A 89 -28.29 -5.24 6.68
N PHE A 90 -27.29 -4.35 6.67
CA PHE A 90 -27.14 -3.27 7.65
C PHE A 90 -26.53 -2.05 6.98
N SER A 91 -26.92 -0.86 7.44
CA SER A 91 -26.20 0.38 7.17
C SER A 91 -24.88 0.45 7.96
N ALA A 92 -23.96 1.31 7.53
CA ALA A 92 -22.68 1.51 8.21
C ALA A 92 -22.86 1.91 9.70
N ASP A 93 -23.90 2.68 10.01
CA ASP A 93 -24.20 3.13 11.38
C ASP A 93 -24.86 2.05 12.25
N GLU A 94 -25.53 1.08 11.65
CA GLU A 94 -26.08 -0.07 12.36
C GLU A 94 -24.99 -1.07 12.71
N VAL A 95 -24.06 -1.35 11.78
CA VAL A 95 -22.98 -2.31 12.04
C VAL A 95 -22.05 -1.83 13.16
N LYS A 96 -21.75 -0.52 13.23
CA LYS A 96 -20.96 0.06 14.33
C LYS A 96 -21.53 -0.23 15.72
N ARG A 97 -22.85 -0.45 15.84
CA ARG A 97 -23.52 -0.73 17.12
C ARG A 97 -23.47 -2.21 17.52
N LEU A 98 -23.02 -3.12 16.65
CA LEU A 98 -22.98 -4.56 16.93
C LEU A 98 -21.83 -4.98 17.86
N GLY A 99 -20.95 -4.06 18.27
CA GLY A 99 -20.00 -4.23 19.38
C GLY A 99 -18.83 -5.21 19.15
N LYS A 100 -18.93 -6.16 18.20
CA LYS A 100 -17.87 -7.11 17.82
C LYS A 100 -17.85 -7.40 16.32
N SER A 101 -17.60 -6.36 15.52
CA SER A 101 -17.61 -6.48 14.05
C SER A 101 -16.22 -6.51 13.39
N ASN A 102 -15.14 -6.41 14.17
CA ASN A 102 -13.74 -6.54 13.71
C ASN A 102 -13.34 -8.02 13.52
N VAL A 103 -14.25 -8.84 13.02
CA VAL A 103 -13.95 -10.24 12.70
C VAL A 103 -13.45 -10.29 11.27
N VAL A 104 -12.17 -10.63 11.09
CA VAL A 104 -11.56 -10.84 9.77
C VAL A 104 -12.18 -12.08 9.13
N THR A 105 -12.72 -11.93 7.91
CA THR A 105 -13.37 -13.02 7.16
C THR A 105 -12.46 -13.71 6.17
N ARG A 106 -11.28 -13.12 5.87
CA ARG A 106 -10.28 -13.72 4.98
C ARG A 106 -8.88 -13.52 5.52
N ALA A 107 -8.12 -14.61 5.60
CA ALA A 107 -6.71 -14.59 6.00
C ALA A 107 -5.93 -15.66 5.23
N LEU A 108 -4.62 -15.44 5.08
CA LEU A 108 -3.70 -16.47 4.59
C LEU A 108 -3.51 -17.54 5.65
N GLY A 109 -3.30 -18.79 5.25
CA GLY A 109 -3.05 -19.92 6.14
C GLY A 109 -4.30 -20.65 6.63
N VAL A 110 -5.50 -20.16 6.30
CA VAL A 110 -6.77 -20.72 6.79
C VAL A 110 -7.40 -21.67 5.77
N GLU A 111 -7.61 -21.20 4.53
CA GLU A 111 -8.20 -21.98 3.45
C GLU A 111 -7.17 -22.31 2.35
N PRO A 112 -7.25 -23.47 1.67
CA PRO A 112 -6.34 -23.84 0.58
C PRO A 112 -6.26 -22.81 -0.53
N ASN A 113 -7.40 -22.23 -0.89
CA ASN A 113 -7.53 -21.19 -1.91
C ASN A 113 -8.01 -19.92 -1.23
N VAL A 114 -7.19 -18.89 -1.25
CA VAL A 114 -7.56 -17.58 -0.73
C VAL A 114 -8.05 -16.68 -1.86
N ASP A 115 -9.19 -16.02 -1.65
CA ASP A 115 -9.71 -15.01 -2.56
C ASP A 115 -8.95 -13.68 -2.36
N VAL A 116 -7.99 -13.43 -3.25
CA VAL A 116 -7.11 -12.25 -3.24
C VAL A 116 -7.79 -11.11 -3.97
N THR A 117 -8.03 -10.00 -3.27
CA THR A 117 -8.54 -8.79 -3.90
C THR A 117 -7.39 -8.04 -4.56
N LEU A 118 -7.53 -7.75 -5.86
CA LEU A 118 -6.55 -7.03 -6.66
C LEU A 118 -7.03 -5.61 -6.98
N GLY A 119 -6.12 -4.65 -6.89
CA GLY A 119 -6.33 -3.25 -7.27
C GLY A 119 -5.28 -2.77 -8.26
N GLN A 120 -5.64 -1.79 -9.08
CA GLN A 120 -4.70 -1.06 -9.96
C GLN A 120 -5.04 0.42 -9.90
N HIS A 121 -4.04 1.26 -9.63
CA HIS A 121 -4.22 2.71 -9.54
C HIS A 121 -3.11 3.44 -10.30
N ASP A 122 -3.45 4.58 -10.88
CA ASP A 122 -2.48 5.49 -11.48
C ASP A 122 -1.64 6.15 -10.39
N MET A 123 -0.34 6.28 -10.66
CA MET A 123 0.66 6.87 -9.80
C MET A 123 1.06 8.25 -10.34
N GLN A 124 1.11 9.25 -9.46
CA GLN A 124 1.51 10.62 -9.79
C GLN A 124 2.69 11.06 -8.92
N ALA A 125 3.43 12.04 -9.41
CA ALA A 125 4.45 12.69 -8.59
C ALA A 125 3.82 13.25 -7.31
N ASP A 126 4.55 13.12 -6.22
CA ASP A 126 4.17 13.53 -4.86
C ASP A 126 3.01 12.73 -4.23
N ASP A 127 2.56 11.66 -4.88
CA ASP A 127 1.73 10.65 -4.21
C ASP A 127 2.49 10.03 -3.04
N LEU A 128 1.81 9.88 -1.91
CA LEU A 128 2.26 9.01 -0.84
C LEU A 128 1.31 7.84 -0.65
N PHE A 129 1.88 6.64 -0.58
CA PHE A 129 1.18 5.41 -0.23
C PHE A 129 1.51 5.01 1.20
N LEU A 130 0.49 4.74 1.99
CA LEU A 130 0.58 4.27 3.38
C LEU A 130 -0.05 2.89 3.46
N LEU A 131 0.76 1.87 3.78
CA LEU A 131 0.26 0.55 4.17
C LEU A 131 0.35 0.44 5.69
N CYS A 132 -0.69 -0.07 6.33
CA CYS A 132 -0.70 -0.25 7.78
C CYS A 132 -1.54 -1.43 8.25
N SER A 133 -1.18 -1.97 9.43
CA SER A 133 -2.04 -2.90 10.17
C SER A 133 -3.19 -2.16 10.86
N ASP A 134 -4.15 -2.94 11.36
CA ASP A 134 -5.22 -2.54 12.27
C ASP A 134 -4.73 -1.82 13.52
N GLY A 135 -3.58 -2.22 14.08
CA GLY A 135 -2.96 -1.51 15.19
C GLY A 135 -2.79 0.00 14.96
N LEU A 136 -2.60 0.45 13.70
CA LEU A 136 -2.62 1.87 13.36
C LEU A 136 -4.05 2.42 13.21
N HIS A 137 -4.86 1.84 12.33
CA HIS A 137 -6.14 2.45 11.91
C HIS A 137 -7.28 2.27 12.91
N ASP A 138 -7.16 1.35 13.86
CA ASP A 138 -8.08 1.23 14.99
C ASP A 138 -7.74 2.24 16.09
N SER A 139 -6.47 2.66 16.16
CA SER A 139 -6.00 3.68 17.10
C SER A 139 -6.23 5.10 16.56
N LEU A 140 -6.00 5.32 15.27
CA LEU A 140 -6.05 6.64 14.63
C LEU A 140 -7.20 6.73 13.62
N SER A 141 -7.98 7.80 13.71
CA SER A 141 -8.96 8.12 12.67
C SER A 141 -8.25 8.57 11.39
N GLU A 142 -8.94 8.51 10.25
CA GLU A 142 -8.41 9.05 8.99
C GLU A 142 -8.04 10.53 9.10
N ALA A 143 -8.75 11.31 9.91
CA ALA A 143 -8.42 12.71 10.17
C ALA A 143 -7.09 12.87 10.94
N ASP A 144 -6.80 11.98 11.89
CA ASP A 144 -5.53 11.97 12.61
C ASP A 144 -4.36 11.61 11.70
N ILE A 145 -4.56 10.60 10.84
CA ILE A 145 -3.57 10.19 9.84
C ILE A 145 -3.29 11.35 8.88
N LEU A 146 -4.34 12.00 8.36
CA LEU A 146 -4.25 13.16 7.48
C LEU A 146 -3.53 14.34 8.14
N ALA A 147 -3.79 14.62 9.42
CA ALA A 147 -3.10 15.68 10.15
C ALA A 147 -1.59 15.41 10.28
N ASN A 148 -1.19 14.16 10.53
CA ASN A 148 0.22 13.77 10.57
C ASN A 148 0.87 13.89 9.18
N LEU A 149 0.19 13.44 8.13
CA LEU A 149 0.64 13.57 6.74
C LEU A 149 0.92 15.03 6.38
N ARG A 150 -0.04 15.92 6.64
CA ARG A 150 0.10 17.37 6.40
C ARG A 150 1.27 17.98 7.15
N ARG A 151 1.55 17.52 8.36
CA ARG A 151 2.57 18.10 9.23
C ARG A 151 3.99 17.66 8.89
N PHE A 152 4.17 16.40 8.47
CA PHE A 152 5.50 15.80 8.38
C PHE A 152 5.93 15.42 6.96
N MET A 153 5.07 15.55 5.95
CA MET A 153 5.50 15.37 4.56
C MET A 153 6.51 16.44 4.13
N PRO A 154 7.56 16.10 3.34
CA PRO A 154 7.90 14.77 2.80
C PRO A 154 8.90 13.96 3.68
N GLU A 155 9.08 14.30 4.97
CA GLU A 155 10.04 13.66 5.89
C GLU A 155 9.58 12.26 6.35
N LEU A 156 9.68 11.23 5.48
CA LEU A 156 9.14 9.89 5.78
C LEU A 156 9.61 9.29 7.13
N PRO A 157 10.89 9.33 7.53
CA PRO A 157 11.31 8.77 8.83
C PRO A 157 10.69 9.50 10.03
N ARG A 158 10.35 10.79 9.88
CA ARG A 158 9.69 11.57 10.93
C ARG A 158 8.19 11.27 10.95
N LEU A 159 7.56 11.22 9.78
CA LEU A 159 6.15 10.86 9.62
C LEU A 159 5.86 9.45 10.15
N THR A 160 6.66 8.43 9.82
CA THR A 160 6.48 7.06 10.34
C THR A 160 6.53 7.04 11.86
N ARG A 161 7.53 7.69 12.47
CA ARG A 161 7.64 7.77 13.94
C ARG A 161 6.46 8.50 14.56
N ALA A 162 6.01 9.59 13.96
CA ALA A 162 4.87 10.36 14.46
C ALA A 162 3.57 9.54 14.42
N LEU A 163 3.32 8.79 13.34
CA LEU A 163 2.16 7.89 13.23
C LEU A 163 2.18 6.81 14.31
N ILE A 164 3.33 6.14 14.50
CA ILE A 164 3.49 5.11 15.53
C ILE A 164 3.31 5.70 16.94
N GLN A 165 3.92 6.85 17.22
CA GLN A 165 3.80 7.53 18.51
C GLN A 165 2.36 7.96 18.80
N ALA A 166 1.67 8.51 17.80
CA ALA A 166 0.27 8.93 17.94
C ALA A 166 -0.65 7.73 18.25
N ALA A 167 -0.44 6.59 17.57
CA ALA A 167 -1.19 5.37 17.86
C ALA A 167 -0.88 4.81 19.27
N ASN A 168 0.40 4.76 19.66
CA ASN A 168 0.81 4.35 21.01
C ASN A 168 0.22 5.25 22.10
N ALA A 169 0.16 6.57 21.87
CA ALA A 169 -0.44 7.52 22.80
C ALA A 169 -1.93 7.29 23.05
N ARG A 170 -2.62 6.54 22.18
CA ARG A 170 -4.02 6.13 22.34
C ARG A 170 -4.19 4.73 22.97
N GLY A 171 -3.12 4.21 23.55
CA GLY A 171 -3.11 2.98 24.32
C GLY A 171 -2.39 1.82 23.65
N GLY A 172 -2.01 1.93 22.36
CA GLY A 172 -1.17 0.93 21.67
C GLY A 172 -1.69 -0.50 21.83
N LYS A 173 -2.99 -0.69 21.59
CA LYS A 173 -3.71 -1.92 21.96
C LYS A 173 -3.29 -3.16 21.16
N ASP A 174 -2.60 -2.96 20.04
CA ASP A 174 -2.14 -4.02 19.14
C ASP A 174 -0.77 -3.66 18.52
N ASN A 175 -0.17 -4.60 17.79
CA ASN A 175 1.05 -4.41 17.04
C ASN A 175 0.84 -3.43 15.88
N ILE A 176 1.65 -2.37 15.87
CA ILE A 176 1.56 -1.29 14.88
C ILE A 176 2.63 -1.50 13.81
N SER A 177 2.20 -1.76 12.58
CA SER A 177 3.09 -1.82 11.41
C SER A 177 2.71 -0.74 10.40
N VAL A 178 3.71 -0.04 9.85
CA VAL A 178 3.55 1.06 8.88
C VAL A 178 4.62 0.99 7.81
N ILE A 179 4.22 1.09 6.55
CA ILE A 179 5.11 1.29 5.40
C ILE A 179 4.67 2.55 4.66
N LEU A 180 5.63 3.44 4.36
CA LEU A 180 5.41 4.65 3.58
C LEU A 180 6.21 4.57 2.28
N GLY A 181 5.55 4.85 1.15
CA GLY A 181 6.18 5.02 -0.16
C GLY A 181 5.83 6.39 -0.72
N HIS A 182 6.82 7.25 -0.96
CA HIS A 182 6.62 8.56 -1.59
C HIS A 182 7.13 8.54 -3.03
N VAL A 183 6.24 8.85 -3.96
CA VAL A 183 6.54 8.89 -5.38
C VAL A 183 7.25 10.21 -5.67
N ARG A 184 8.54 10.14 -5.91
CA ARG A 184 9.32 11.31 -6.28
C ARG A 184 9.04 11.65 -7.74
N ALA A 185 8.85 12.94 -8.03
CA ALA A 185 8.94 13.40 -9.41
C ALA A 185 10.25 12.86 -10.02
N ALA A 186 10.15 12.31 -11.22
CA ALA A 186 11.35 11.95 -11.97
C ALA A 186 12.20 13.22 -12.07
N SER A 187 13.38 13.22 -11.47
CA SER A 187 14.31 14.29 -11.74
C SER A 187 14.58 14.21 -13.23
N VAL A 188 14.13 15.21 -13.99
CA VAL A 188 14.80 15.53 -15.24
C VAL A 188 16.19 15.96 -14.79
N ALA A 189 17.09 14.99 -14.62
CA ALA A 189 18.49 15.29 -14.75
C ALA A 189 18.54 16.00 -16.09
N SER A 190 18.93 17.27 -16.07
CA SER A 190 19.29 17.98 -17.28
C SER A 190 20.41 17.16 -17.91
N ALA A 191 20.01 16.19 -18.72
CA ALA A 191 20.86 15.55 -19.69
C ALA A 191 21.10 16.65 -20.71
N GLU A 192 21.94 17.63 -20.35
CA GLU A 192 22.69 18.33 -21.36
C GLU A 192 23.36 17.23 -22.16
N PRO A 193 23.01 17.07 -23.43
CA PRO A 193 23.57 15.98 -24.20
C PRO A 193 25.10 16.12 -24.19
N SER A 194 25.80 15.09 -23.70
CA SER A 194 27.26 15.10 -23.52
C SER A 194 28.03 15.42 -24.81
N TRP A 195 27.37 15.31 -25.96
CA TRP A 195 27.88 15.69 -27.27
C TRP A 195 28.05 17.20 -27.47
N TRP A 196 27.26 18.07 -26.84
CA TRP A 196 27.44 19.53 -26.94
C TRP A 196 28.71 20.00 -26.22
N ARG A 197 29.04 19.41 -25.05
CA ARG A 197 30.31 19.65 -24.35
C ARG A 197 31.53 19.17 -25.17
N ARG A 198 31.36 18.10 -25.98
CA ARG A 198 32.40 17.63 -26.92
C ARG A 198 32.56 18.56 -28.14
N LEU A 199 31.50 19.20 -28.61
CA LEU A 199 31.57 20.20 -29.70
C LEU A 199 32.24 21.51 -29.27
N LEU A 200 31.96 21.99 -28.06
CA LEU A 200 32.58 23.20 -27.51
C LEU A 200 34.09 23.03 -27.28
N ARG A 201 34.54 21.82 -26.91
CA ARG A 201 35.97 21.49 -26.83
C ARG A 201 36.68 21.38 -28.18
N ARG A 202 35.96 21.11 -29.29
CA ARG A 202 36.57 21.04 -30.64
C ARG A 202 36.80 22.43 -31.24
N LYS A 203 35.95 23.42 -30.94
CA LYS A 203 36.13 24.80 -31.46
C LYS A 203 37.30 25.56 -30.83
N THR A 204 37.69 25.25 -29.59
CA THR A 204 38.86 25.88 -28.95
C THR A 204 40.21 25.31 -29.41
N SER A 205 40.24 24.11 -30.01
CA SER A 205 41.48 23.51 -30.51
C SER A 205 41.83 23.87 -31.96
N GLN A 206 40.94 24.51 -32.72
CA GLN A 206 41.17 24.87 -34.12
C GLN A 206 41.54 26.34 -34.36
N ASN A 207 41.58 27.18 -33.32
CA ASN A 207 41.84 28.61 -33.49
C ASN A 207 43.29 29.05 -33.16
N ASN A 208 44.25 28.12 -33.12
CA ASN A 208 45.65 28.44 -32.81
C ASN A 208 46.68 27.86 -33.80
N LYS A 209 46.31 27.80 -35.09
CA LYS A 209 47.27 27.62 -36.19
C LYS A 209 46.81 28.39 -37.43
N LYS A 210 47.41 29.54 -37.66
CA LYS A 210 47.70 30.11 -38.99
C LYS A 210 48.85 31.13 -38.85
N PRO A 211 49.60 31.34 -39.94
CA PRO A 211 51.06 31.26 -40.02
C PRO A 211 51.82 32.42 -39.38
#